data_AF-A0A7S1YNE2-F1
#
_entry.id   AF-A0A7S1YNE2-F1
#
_cell.length_a   1.000
_cell.length_b   1.000
_cell.length_c   1.000
_cell.angle_alpha   90.00
_cell.angle_beta   90.00
_cell.angle_gamma   90.00
#
_symmetry.space_group_name_H-M   'P 1'
#
loop_
_entity.id
_entity.type
_entity.pdbx_description
1 polymer ?
#
loop_
_entity_poly.entity_id
_entity_poly.type
_entity_poly.pdbx_seq_one_letter_code
_entity_poly.pdbx_strand_id
1 'polypeptide(L)'
;CITGVKSAHNASLAAKKFAYVVERVGFKPQDFLDFKVQNMVGTTDVGFPIRLEGLVYAHSTFASYEPELFPGLIYRLVSPRVVFLIFVSGKVVITGAKTENDLKEAFAKLYPVLFEYRKVHVASLPASTNATANQAVAALPSNAASDSQRETAEV
;
A
#
# COMPACT_ATOMS: atom_id res chain seq x y z
N CYS A 1 32.98 5.33 -4.61
CA CYS A 1 31.56 5.31 -4.18
C CYS A 1 31.25 3.87 -3.74
N ILE A 2 30.55 3.68 -2.62
CA ILE A 2 30.21 2.35 -2.08
C ILE A 2 28.70 2.15 -2.25
N THR A 3 28.29 1.06 -2.90
CA THR A 3 26.89 0.72 -3.16
C THR A 3 26.60 -0.72 -2.77
N GLY A 4 25.32 -1.10 -2.69
CA GLY A 4 24.87 -2.48 -2.44
C GLY A 4 24.89 -2.94 -0.96
N VAL A 5 25.27 -2.06 -0.04
CA VAL A 5 25.33 -2.34 1.40
C VAL A 5 23.98 -2.08 2.07
N LYS A 6 23.55 -2.99 2.96
CA LYS A 6 22.26 -2.91 3.67
C LYS A 6 22.31 -2.18 5.01
N SER A 7 23.49 -1.71 5.42
CA SER A 7 23.70 -1.03 6.69
C SER A 7 24.81 0.02 6.57
N ALA A 8 24.65 1.14 7.26
CA ALA A 8 25.67 2.19 7.35
C ALA A 8 26.97 1.68 7.99
N HIS A 9 26.88 0.74 8.93
CA HIS A 9 28.05 0.11 9.55
C HIS A 9 28.88 -0.67 8.51
N ASN A 10 28.21 -1.51 7.71
CA ASN A 10 28.87 -2.28 6.66
C ASN A 10 29.45 -1.39 5.57
N ALA A 11 28.77 -0.28 5.25
CA ALA A 11 29.26 0.72 4.32
C ALA A 11 30.59 1.35 4.81
N SER A 12 30.66 1.73 6.09
CA SER A 12 31.87 2.27 6.70
C SER A 12 33.00 1.24 6.76
N LEU A 13 32.69 -0.01 7.12
CA LEU A 13 33.67 -1.09 7.15
C LEU A 13 34.23 -1.38 5.75
N ALA A 14 33.38 -1.40 4.72
CA ALA A 14 33.81 -1.54 3.34
C ALA A 14 34.74 -0.38 2.93
N ALA A 15 34.42 0.86 3.31
CA ALA A 15 35.28 2.02 3.03
C ALA A 15 36.69 1.84 3.61
N LYS A 16 36.77 1.42 4.87
CA LYS A 16 38.03 1.17 5.57
C LYS A 16 38.83 0.03 4.91
N LYS A 17 38.16 -1.05 4.50
CA LYS A 17 38.79 -2.17 3.78
C LYS A 17 39.38 -1.72 2.45
N PHE A 18 38.65 -0.92 1.67
CA PHE A 18 39.16 -0.39 0.42
C PHE A 18 40.34 0.56 0.63
N ALA A 19 40.29 1.43 1.64
CA ALA A 19 41.41 2.30 1.98
C ALA A 19 42.67 1.50 2.32
N TYR A 20 42.53 0.43 3.11
CA TYR A 20 43.64 -0.47 3.43
C TYR A 20 44.26 -1.13 2.19
N VAL A 21 43.43 -1.58 1.23
CA VAL A 21 43.93 -2.18 -0.01
C VAL A 21 44.67 -1.15 -0.87
N VAL A 22 44.12 0.06 -1.00
CA VAL A 22 44.74 1.16 -1.76
C VAL A 22 46.11 1.55 -1.18
N GLU A 23 46.21 1.59 0.15
CA GLU A 23 47.47 1.81 0.86
C GLU A 23 48.53 0.75 0.52
N ARG A 24 48.13 -0.52 0.39
CA ARG A 24 49.03 -1.63 0.03
C ARG A 24 49.53 -1.58 -1.41
N VAL A 25 48.81 -0.89 -2.30
CA VAL A 25 49.22 -0.68 -3.70
C VAL A 25 50.16 0.53 -3.83
N GLY A 26 50.53 1.19 -2.72
CA GLY A 26 51.48 2.29 -2.68
C GLY A 26 50.87 3.68 -2.79
N PHE A 27 49.53 3.77 -2.81
CA PHE A 27 48.81 5.04 -2.75
C PHE A 27 48.43 5.33 -1.30
N LYS A 28 48.93 6.42 -0.72
CA LYS A 28 48.51 6.84 0.62
C LYS A 28 47.18 7.61 0.52
N PRO A 29 46.05 7.05 0.96
CA PRO A 29 44.83 7.84 1.10
C PRO A 29 45.05 8.94 2.15
N GLN A 30 44.24 10.00 2.12
CA GLN A 30 44.23 10.99 3.20
C GLN A 30 43.95 10.30 4.55
N ASP A 31 44.56 10.83 5.62
CA ASP A 31 44.44 10.30 6.98
C ASP A 31 42.97 10.21 7.45
N PHE A 32 42.11 11.10 6.94
CA PHE A 32 40.69 11.14 7.26
C PHE A 32 39.81 10.85 6.03
N LEU A 33 39.08 9.73 6.10
CA LEU A 33 38.02 9.40 5.14
C LEU A 33 36.71 10.00 5.62
N ASP A 34 36.24 11.07 4.97
CA ASP A 34 34.90 11.64 5.22
C ASP A 34 33.81 10.69 4.69
N PHE A 35 33.41 9.75 5.54
CA PHE A 35 32.34 8.81 5.23
C PHE A 35 30.98 9.47 5.48
N LYS A 36 30.23 9.71 4.40
CA LYS A 36 28.88 10.26 4.46
C LYS A 36 27.89 9.44 3.64
N VAL A 37 26.77 9.09 4.27
CA VAL A 37 25.64 8.46 3.58
C VAL A 37 25.01 9.46 2.62
N GLN A 38 24.94 9.11 1.34
CA GLN A 38 24.38 9.96 0.30
C GLN A 38 22.91 9.65 0.00
N ASN A 39 22.54 8.37 0.04
CA ASN A 39 21.20 7.90 -0.27
C ASN A 39 20.94 6.56 0.44
N MET A 40 19.70 6.39 0.91
CA MET A 40 19.14 5.16 1.42
C MET A 40 17.92 4.80 0.60
N VAL A 41 17.77 3.51 0.31
CA VAL A 41 16.61 2.96 -0.39
C VAL A 41 15.95 1.96 0.55
N GLY A 42 14.65 2.15 0.77
CA GLY A 42 13.82 1.24 1.55
C GLY A 42 12.79 0.56 0.67
N THR A 43 12.45 -0.68 0.98
CA THR A 43 11.33 -1.40 0.36
C THR A 43 10.44 -1.94 1.45
N THR A 44 9.13 -1.84 1.27
CA THR A 44 8.14 -2.35 2.21
C THR A 44 6.93 -2.88 1.44
N ASP A 45 6.17 -3.76 2.08
CA ASP A 45 4.93 -4.32 1.54
C ASP A 45 3.80 -4.01 2.53
N VAL A 46 2.74 -3.36 2.06
CA VAL A 46 1.58 -3.05 2.91
C VAL A 46 0.61 -4.24 3.03
N GLY A 47 0.76 -5.27 2.19
CA GLY A 47 -0.02 -6.51 2.27
C GLY A 47 -1.44 -6.42 1.71
N PHE A 48 -1.80 -5.34 1.02
CA PHE A 48 -3.09 -5.18 0.37
C PHE A 48 -2.98 -4.45 -0.99
N PRO A 49 -3.84 -4.77 -1.96
CA PRO A 49 -3.85 -4.08 -3.24
C PRO A 49 -4.38 -2.64 -3.12
N ILE A 50 -3.84 -1.72 -3.92
CA ILE A 50 -4.12 -0.28 -3.84
C ILE A 50 -4.76 0.22 -5.15
N ARG A 51 -5.73 1.12 -5.05
CA ARG A 51 -6.35 1.82 -6.20
C ARG A 51 -5.57 3.09 -6.52
N LEU A 52 -4.58 2.97 -7.41
CA LEU A 52 -3.66 4.05 -7.78
C LEU A 52 -4.36 5.21 -8.52
N GLU A 53 -5.41 4.91 -9.29
CA GLU A 53 -6.19 5.90 -10.05
C GLU A 53 -6.90 6.89 -9.12
N GLY A 54 -7.45 6.40 -8.01
CA GLY A 54 -8.07 7.25 -6.99
C GLY A 54 -7.04 8.10 -6.26
N LEU A 55 -5.88 7.52 -5.97
CA LEU A 55 -4.80 8.19 -5.26
C LEU A 55 -4.19 9.32 -6.08
N VAL A 56 -3.94 9.12 -7.38
CA VAL A 56 -3.41 10.17 -8.27
C VAL A 56 -4.43 11.28 -8.49
N TYR A 57 -5.72 10.94 -8.58
CA TYR A 57 -6.79 11.93 -8.74
C TYR A 57 -6.85 12.89 -7.55
N ALA A 58 -6.76 12.38 -6.32
CA ALA A 58 -6.78 13.19 -5.10
C ALA A 58 -5.45 13.92 -4.81
N HIS A 59 -4.30 13.34 -5.20
CA HIS A 59 -2.97 13.87 -4.91
C HIS A 59 -2.19 14.29 -6.18
N SER A 60 -2.87 14.81 -7.20
CA SER A 60 -2.29 15.09 -8.53
C SER A 60 -1.06 16.02 -8.52
N THR A 61 -0.94 16.91 -7.52
CA THR A 61 0.22 17.78 -7.36
C THR A 61 1.50 17.03 -6.96
N PHE A 62 1.35 15.91 -6.24
CA PHE A 62 2.47 15.15 -5.66
C PHE A 62 2.63 13.76 -6.28
N ALA A 63 1.59 13.26 -6.95
CA ALA A 63 1.50 11.93 -7.53
C ALA A 63 1.50 12.00 -9.06
N SER A 64 2.17 11.05 -9.69
CA SER A 64 2.12 10.86 -11.14
C SER A 64 1.98 9.37 -11.44
N TYR A 65 1.02 9.01 -12.27
CA TYR A 65 0.73 7.61 -12.62
C TYR A 65 0.36 7.51 -14.10
N GLU A 66 1.25 6.91 -14.86
CA GLU A 66 1.12 6.70 -16.30
C GLU A 66 1.45 5.23 -16.58
N PRO A 67 0.49 4.29 -16.46
CA PRO A 67 0.75 2.85 -16.49
C PRO A 67 1.36 2.38 -17.82
N GLU A 68 1.09 3.09 -18.92
CA GLU A 68 1.69 2.85 -20.24
C GLU A 68 3.21 3.12 -20.27
N LEU A 69 3.68 4.04 -19.41
CA LEU A 69 5.09 4.41 -19.32
C LEU A 69 5.79 3.69 -18.16
N PHE A 70 5.14 3.59 -17.01
CA PHE A 70 5.68 2.95 -15.81
C PHE A 70 4.56 2.35 -14.95
N PRO A 71 4.65 1.06 -14.54
CA PRO A 71 3.57 0.36 -13.85
C PRO A 71 3.34 0.79 -12.39
N GLY A 72 4.18 1.67 -11.84
CA GLY A 72 4.05 2.19 -10.48
C GLY A 72 3.62 3.65 -10.45
N LEU A 73 2.95 4.06 -9.37
CA LEU A 73 2.69 5.46 -9.09
C LEU A 73 3.92 6.09 -8.43
N ILE A 74 4.34 7.23 -8.95
CA ILE A 74 5.44 8.03 -8.39
C ILE A 74 4.82 9.06 -7.45
N TYR A 75 5.13 9.00 -6.15
CA TYR A 75 4.66 9.96 -5.15
C TYR A 75 5.84 10.72 -4.54
N ARG A 76 5.82 12.05 -4.61
CA ARG A 76 6.90 12.92 -4.14
C ARG A 76 6.50 13.59 -2.83
N LEU A 77 7.23 13.27 -1.76
CA LEU A 77 7.06 13.92 -0.46
C LEU A 77 8.07 15.07 -0.32
N VAL A 78 7.60 16.24 0.12
CA VAL A 78 8.45 17.43 0.26
C VAL A 78 9.25 17.40 1.55
N SER A 79 8.65 16.92 2.65
CA SER A 79 9.27 16.85 3.97
C SER A 79 8.88 15.55 4.70
N PRO A 80 9.81 14.60 4.89
CA PRO A 80 11.18 14.57 4.35
C PRO A 80 11.20 14.47 2.81
N ARG A 81 12.26 14.99 2.17
CA ARG A 81 12.39 15.00 0.70
C ARG A 81 12.70 13.59 0.19
N VAL A 82 11.66 12.82 -0.11
CA VAL A 82 11.76 11.44 -0.61
C VAL A 82 10.78 11.19 -1.76
N VAL A 83 11.04 10.13 -2.51
CA VAL A 83 10.17 9.66 -3.59
C VAL A 83 9.77 8.23 -3.32
N PHE A 84 8.47 7.98 -3.41
CA PHE A 84 7.88 6.65 -3.35
C PHE A 84 7.53 6.14 -4.73
N LEU A 85 7.75 4.85 -4.94
CA LEU A 85 7.20 4.09 -6.05
C LEU A 85 6.21 3.09 -5.46
N ILE A 86 4.92 3.29 -5.75
CA ILE A 86 3.83 2.50 -5.19
C ILE A 86 3.26 1.62 -6.29
N PHE A 87 3.17 0.32 -6.05
CA PHE A 87 2.62 -0.64 -7.00
C PHE A 87 1.20 -1.07 -6.59
N VAL A 88 0.39 -1.43 -7.58
CA VAL A 88 -0.99 -1.93 -7.35
C VAL A 88 -1.02 -3.12 -6.40
N SER A 89 0.05 -3.92 -6.35
CA SER A 89 0.21 -5.07 -5.45
C SER A 89 0.35 -4.73 -3.97
N GLY A 90 0.58 -3.47 -3.61
CA GLY A 90 0.91 -3.06 -2.24
C GLY A 90 2.41 -2.98 -1.94
N LYS A 91 3.26 -3.35 -2.89
CA LYS A 91 4.71 -3.11 -2.78
C LYS A 91 5.00 -1.62 -2.88
N VAL A 92 5.87 -1.13 -2.01
CA VAL A 92 6.29 0.27 -1.95
C VAL A 92 7.82 0.35 -1.88
N VAL A 93 8.41 1.16 -2.73
CA VAL A 93 9.84 1.50 -2.72
C VAL A 93 9.99 2.96 -2.32
N ILE A 94 10.91 3.26 -1.41
CA ILE A 94 11.21 4.60 -0.91
C ILE A 94 12.65 4.93 -1.27
N THR A 95 12.89 6.09 -1.88
CA THR A 95 14.22 6.54 -2.32
C THR A 95 14.45 8.00 -1.97
N GLY A 96 15.73 8.42 -1.88
CA GLY A 96 16.10 9.81 -1.63
C GLY A 96 16.29 10.17 -0.16
N ALA A 97 16.08 9.22 0.75
CA ALA A 97 16.33 9.41 2.18
C ALA A 97 17.85 9.45 2.46
N LYS A 98 18.26 10.24 3.45
CA LYS A 98 19.66 10.28 3.91
C LYS A 98 19.86 9.58 5.24
N THR A 99 18.79 9.53 6.04
CA THR A 99 18.78 8.87 7.34
C THR A 99 17.69 7.80 7.40
N GLU A 100 17.85 6.84 8.30
CA GLU A 100 16.82 5.83 8.58
C GLU A 100 15.55 6.48 9.15
N ASN A 101 15.69 7.58 9.88
CA ASN A 101 14.55 8.31 10.43
C ASN A 101 13.69 8.92 9.32
N ASP A 102 14.32 9.47 8.27
CA ASP A 102 13.60 10.00 7.09
C ASP A 102 12.72 8.91 6.46
N LEU A 103 13.23 7.68 6.33
CA LEU A 103 12.46 6.56 5.78
C LEU A 103 11.24 6.23 6.64
N LYS A 104 11.43 6.15 7.97
CA LYS A 104 10.35 5.85 8.92
C LYS A 104 9.29 6.94 8.94
N GLU A 105 9.71 8.19 9.02
CA GLU A 105 8.80 9.35 9.05
C GLU A 105 8.03 9.47 7.73
N ALA A 106 8.71 9.31 6.60
CA ALA A 106 8.06 9.36 5.29
C ALA A 106 7.00 8.27 5.16
N PHE A 107 7.33 7.03 5.54
CA PHE A 107 6.39 5.93 5.47
C PHE A 107 5.20 6.13 6.41
N ALA A 108 5.43 6.63 7.63
CA ALA A 108 4.36 6.94 8.58
C ALA A 108 3.38 7.99 8.04
N LYS A 109 3.86 8.98 7.28
CA LYS A 109 3.02 9.99 6.60
C LYS A 109 2.23 9.40 5.43
N LEU A 110 2.81 8.47 4.69
CA LEU A 110 2.19 7.89 3.50
C LEU A 110 1.17 6.79 3.86
N TYR A 111 1.43 6.01 4.90
CA TYR A 111 0.64 4.83 5.24
C TYR A 111 -0.88 5.08 5.38
N PRO A 112 -1.36 6.15 6.05
CA PRO A 112 -2.79 6.44 6.13
C PRO A 112 -3.44 6.64 4.76
N VAL A 113 -2.74 7.32 3.85
CA VAL A 113 -3.20 7.53 2.47
C VAL A 113 -3.33 6.19 1.75
N LEU A 114 -2.30 5.32 1.84
CA LEU A 114 -2.38 3.99 1.20
C LEU A 114 -3.53 3.16 1.75
N PHE A 115 -3.76 3.23 3.05
CA PHE A 115 -4.83 2.50 3.72
C PHE A 115 -6.23 2.97 3.28
N GLU A 116 -6.42 4.26 3.08
CA GLU A 116 -7.66 4.85 2.56
C GLU A 116 -8.00 4.34 1.15
N TYR A 117 -6.99 4.24 0.27
CA TYR A 117 -7.15 3.79 -1.12
C TYR A 117 -6.98 2.28 -1.33
N ARG A 118 -7.07 1.47 -0.26
CA ARG A 118 -7.02 0.02 -0.38
C ARG A 118 -8.19 -0.50 -1.23
N LYS A 119 -7.95 -1.46 -2.11
CA LYS A 119 -9.02 -2.16 -2.82
C LYS A 119 -9.70 -3.12 -1.84
N VAL A 120 -10.90 -2.77 -1.39
CA VAL A 120 -11.78 -3.73 -0.72
C VAL A 120 -12.23 -4.71 -1.80
N HIS A 121 -11.89 -5.99 -1.65
CA HIS A 121 -12.54 -7.02 -2.44
C HIS A 121 -14.03 -7.00 -2.07
N VAL A 122 -14.85 -6.40 -2.93
CA VAL A 122 -16.26 -6.75 -2.98
C VAL A 122 -16.26 -8.17 -3.50
N ALA A 123 -16.35 -9.16 -2.61
CA ALA A 123 -16.76 -10.48 -3.00
C ALA A 123 -18.08 -10.28 -3.76
N SER A 124 -18.10 -10.58 -5.05
CA SER A 124 -19.31 -10.52 -5.84
C SER A 124 -20.34 -11.43 -5.16
N LEU A 125 -21.31 -10.83 -4.47
CA LEU A 125 -22.54 -11.52 -4.11
C LEU A 125 -23.12 -12.08 -5.41
N PRO A 126 -23.45 -13.38 -5.49
CA PRO A 126 -24.13 -13.91 -6.66
C PRO A 126 -25.46 -13.17 -6.79
N ALA A 127 -25.69 -12.56 -7.95
CA ALA A 127 -26.97 -11.96 -8.29
C ALA A 127 -28.08 -12.99 -8.05
N SER A 128 -29.00 -12.71 -7.13
CA SER A 128 -30.15 -13.56 -6.86
C SER A 128 -30.98 -13.66 -8.15
N THR A 129 -31.18 -14.89 -8.56
CA THR A 129 -31.97 -15.34 -9.71
C THR A 129 -33.38 -14.75 -9.70
N ASN A 130 -33.72 -13.96 -10.72
CA ASN A 130 -35.09 -13.76 -11.14
C ASN A 130 -35.55 -15.00 -11.92
N ALA A 131 -36.38 -15.84 -11.32
CA ALA A 131 -37.05 -16.94 -12.01
C ALA A 131 -38.52 -17.05 -11.56
N THR A 132 -39.39 -16.56 -12.43
CA THR A 132 -40.72 -17.09 -12.74
C THR A 132 -41.83 -16.94 -11.69
N ALA A 133 -42.48 -15.78 -11.72
CA ALA A 133 -43.93 -15.73 -11.50
C ALA A 133 -44.63 -16.43 -12.68
N ASN A 134 -45.33 -17.54 -12.43
CA ASN A 134 -46.53 -17.92 -13.17
C ASN A 134 -47.29 -19.07 -12.51
N GLN A 135 -48.51 -18.74 -12.07
CA GLN A 135 -49.76 -19.52 -12.10
C GLN A 135 -49.70 -21.05 -11.95
N ALA A 136 -50.28 -21.54 -10.85
CA ALA A 136 -51.07 -22.76 -10.86
C ALA A 136 -52.46 -22.45 -10.27
N VAL A 137 -53.46 -22.54 -11.15
CA VAL A 137 -54.90 -22.50 -10.86
C VAL A 137 -55.31 -23.90 -10.38
N ALA A 138 -55.92 -24.02 -9.19
CA ALA A 138 -56.68 -25.21 -8.83
C ALA A 138 -57.68 -24.95 -7.68
N ALA A 139 -58.94 -24.77 -8.08
CA ALA A 139 -60.18 -25.28 -7.46
C ALA A 139 -60.45 -25.18 -5.94
N LEU A 140 -61.50 -24.42 -5.61
CA LEU A 140 -62.42 -24.62 -4.45
C LEU A 140 -63.35 -25.83 -4.72
N PRO A 141 -63.86 -26.56 -3.70
CA PRO A 141 -65.13 -26.15 -3.07
C PRO A 141 -65.32 -26.42 -1.55
N SER A 142 -66.09 -25.50 -0.94
CA SER A 142 -67.10 -25.56 0.15
C SER A 142 -67.13 -26.66 1.23
N ASN A 143 -67.09 -26.24 2.52
CA ASN A 143 -68.18 -26.29 3.54
C ASN A 143 -67.58 -25.97 4.93
N ALA A 144 -67.96 -24.93 5.66
CA ALA A 144 -69.21 -24.66 6.41
C ALA A 144 -69.10 -25.04 7.91
N ALA A 145 -69.52 -24.08 8.78
CA ALA A 145 -69.80 -24.17 10.23
C ALA A 145 -68.58 -24.31 11.17
N SER A 146 -68.47 -23.66 12.34
CA SER A 146 -69.40 -22.84 13.13
C SER A 146 -68.67 -22.20 14.34
N ASP A 147 -69.10 -20.97 14.65
CA ASP A 147 -69.34 -20.38 15.99
C ASP A 147 -68.28 -20.21 17.10
N SER A 148 -68.34 -18.98 17.64
CA SER A 148 -68.47 -18.61 19.06
C SER A 148 -67.29 -17.96 19.83
N GLN A 149 -67.47 -16.64 20.06
CA GLN A 149 -67.35 -15.85 21.31
C GLN A 149 -65.95 -15.54 21.92
N ARG A 150 -65.61 -14.24 22.07
CA ARG A 150 -65.53 -13.38 23.30
C ARG A 150 -64.45 -13.89 24.29
N GLU A 151 -63.52 -13.10 24.86
CA GLU A 151 -63.72 -11.95 25.74
C GLU A 151 -62.33 -11.36 26.19
N THR A 152 -62.25 -10.02 26.28
CA THR A 152 -61.58 -9.10 27.26
C THR A 152 -60.16 -9.25 27.86
N ALA A 153 -59.57 -8.05 28.06
CA ALA A 153 -58.72 -7.54 29.17
C ALA A 153 -57.25 -8.02 29.23
N GLU A 154 -56.24 -7.17 29.05
CA GLU A 154 -55.81 -6.01 29.87
C GLU A 154 -55.30 -6.43 31.27
N VAL A 155 -53.97 -6.59 31.38
CA VAL A 155 -53.11 -6.23 32.52
C VAL A 155 -51.75 -5.84 31.95
#